data_AF-A0A1M6QQI2-F1
#
_entry.id   AF-A0A1M6QQI2-F1
#
_cell.length_a   1.000
_cell.length_b   1.000
_cell.length_c   1.000
_cell.angle_alpha   90.00
_cell.angle_beta   90.00
_cell.angle_gamma   90.00
#
_symmetry.space_group_name_H-M   'P 1'
#
loop_
_entity.id
_entity.type
_entity.pdbx_description
1 polymer ?
#
loop_
_entity_poly.entity_id
_entity_poly.type
_entity_poly.pdbx_seq_one_letter_code
_entity_poly.pdbx_strand_id
1 'polypeptide(L)'
;MNLHEQLGALETGVDQLIQAVVAPQAENIPETPAPAAVEQAPASVEESAAQLQPTLEINRPAQNEITMTIGGQTVALRADQIGKLIEELSNARASMTPEPPPGIPPGWRFVSTRNPVMAVQKQSNGDRLLVMRHTGHGWVPFTFSPDMVIQLYMMLTKG
;
A
#
# COMPACT_ATOMS: atom_id res chain seq x y z
N MET A 1 -6.21 40.38 9.91
CA MET A 1 -5.30 39.34 10.41
C MET A 1 -4.34 39.01 9.30
N ASN A 2 -3.04 39.19 9.57
CA ASN A 2 -1.99 38.95 8.58
C ASN A 2 -1.50 37.50 8.64
N LEU A 3 -1.13 36.92 7.49
CA LEU A 3 -0.61 35.55 7.36
C LEU A 3 0.57 35.23 8.30
N HIS A 4 1.39 36.23 8.63
CA HIS A 4 2.50 36.09 9.56
C HIS A 4 2.05 35.86 11.02
N GLU A 5 0.89 36.41 11.41
CA GLU A 5 0.30 36.17 12.74
C GLU A 5 -0.29 34.75 12.83
N GLN A 6 -0.81 34.23 11.73
CA GLN A 6 -1.37 32.87 11.64
C GLN A 6 -0.28 31.79 11.69
N LEU A 7 0.89 32.05 11.10
CA LEU A 7 2.04 31.16 11.17
C LEU A 7 2.63 31.10 12.60
N GLY A 8 2.80 32.24 13.26
CA GLY A 8 3.31 32.27 14.64
C GLY A 8 2.38 31.58 15.65
N ALA A 9 1.06 31.69 15.47
CA ALA A 9 0.07 31.00 16.30
C ALA A 9 0.10 29.47 16.09
N LEU A 10 0.35 29.03 14.86
CA LEU A 10 0.41 27.60 14.52
C LEU A 10 1.67 26.94 15.10
N GLU A 11 2.82 27.62 15.04
CA GLU A 11 4.08 27.14 15.63
C GLU A 11 3.96 26.99 17.16
N THR A 12 3.36 27.97 17.83
CA THR A 12 3.15 27.92 19.29
C THR A 12 2.21 26.78 19.70
N GLY A 13 1.19 26.46 18.89
CA GLY A 13 0.26 25.36 19.17
C GLY A 13 0.90 23.97 19.03
N VAL A 14 1.86 23.81 18.12
CA VAL A 14 2.58 22.55 17.92
C VAL A 14 3.52 22.25 19.08
N ASP A 15 4.22 23.26 19.60
CA ASP A 15 5.11 23.08 20.76
C ASP A 15 4.35 22.69 22.04
N GLN A 16 3.14 23.22 22.25
CA GLN A 16 2.29 22.83 23.37
C GLN A 16 1.81 21.37 23.28
N LEU A 17 1.52 20.88 22.08
CA LEU A 17 1.14 19.48 21.85
C LEU A 17 2.31 18.53 22.10
N ILE A 18 3.54 18.92 21.73
CA ILE A 18 4.73 18.12 21.99
C ILE A 18 5.02 18.04 23.49
N GLN A 19 4.92 19.16 24.22
CA GLN A 19 5.10 19.16 25.68
C GLN A 19 4.04 18.33 26.43
N ALA A 20 2.79 18.31 25.95
CA ALA A 20 1.71 17.53 26.56
C ALA A 20 1.92 16.00 26.44
N VAL A 21 2.61 15.54 25.40
CA VAL A 21 2.85 14.10 25.14
C VAL A 21 4.12 13.58 25.83
N VAL A 22 5.06 14.48 26.20
CA VAL A 22 6.35 14.11 26.79
C VAL A 22 6.32 14.00 28.32
N ALA A 23 5.25 14.43 29.00
CA ALA A 23 5.11 14.22 30.45
C ALA A 23 4.59 12.80 30.76
N PRO A 24 5.41 11.88 31.33
CA PRO A 24 4.90 10.60 31.77
C PRO A 24 4.08 10.79 33.05
N GLN A 25 2.80 10.41 33.02
CA GLN A 25 1.98 10.31 34.23
C GLN A 25 2.51 9.15 35.08
N ALA A 26 3.32 9.48 36.07
CA ALA A 26 3.55 8.64 37.24
C ALA A 26 2.44 8.96 38.26
N GLU A 27 1.68 7.95 38.67
CA GLU A 27 1.10 7.74 40.03
C GLU A 27 -0.02 6.68 39.94
N ASN A 28 0.17 5.46 40.47
CA ASN A 28 0.06 5.04 41.88
C ASN A 28 -1.32 4.44 42.18
N ILE A 29 -1.40 3.11 42.30
CA ILE A 29 -2.39 2.46 43.18
C ILE A 29 -1.75 1.27 43.91
N PRO A 30 -2.06 1.07 45.21
CA PRO A 30 -1.28 0.24 46.12
C PRO A 30 -1.82 -1.19 46.28
N GLU A 31 -0.96 -2.00 46.90
CA GLU A 31 -0.96 -3.42 47.21
C GLU A 31 -1.88 -3.84 48.40
N THR A 32 -2.18 -5.16 48.54
CA THR A 32 -2.42 -5.96 49.80
C THR A 32 -3.85 -6.52 50.06
N PRO A 33 -4.08 -7.76 50.58
CA PRO A 33 -3.52 -9.10 50.28
C PRO A 33 -4.59 -10.25 50.20
N ALA A 34 -4.12 -11.47 49.91
CA ALA A 34 -4.83 -12.75 49.75
C ALA A 34 -5.63 -13.29 50.98
N PRO A 35 -6.35 -14.42 50.83
CA PRO A 35 -5.71 -15.69 51.20
C PRO A 35 -5.93 -16.86 50.22
N ALA A 36 -5.00 -17.80 50.34
CA ALA A 36 -4.76 -18.97 49.51
C ALA A 36 -5.78 -20.11 49.67
N ALA A 37 -5.97 -20.87 48.57
CA ALA A 37 -6.08 -22.33 48.61
C ALA A 37 -5.71 -22.89 47.22
N VAL A 38 -4.64 -23.68 47.22
CA VAL A 38 -4.07 -24.49 46.13
C VAL A 38 -5.06 -25.55 45.65
N GLU A 39 -5.21 -25.73 44.33
CA GLU A 39 -4.84 -26.99 43.65
C GLU A 39 -5.13 -26.96 42.14
N GLN A 40 -4.24 -27.66 41.43
CA GLN A 40 -4.37 -28.18 40.06
C GLN A 40 -4.14 -27.20 38.90
N ALA A 41 -2.87 -27.18 38.48
CA ALA A 41 -2.51 -26.99 37.09
C ALA A 41 -3.26 -28.01 36.20
N PRO A 42 -3.84 -27.55 35.09
CA PRO A 42 -3.52 -28.10 33.80
C PRO A 42 -2.57 -27.13 33.11
N ALA A 43 -1.66 -27.72 32.33
CA ALA A 43 -0.70 -27.03 31.51
C ALA A 43 -1.26 -25.73 30.94
N SER A 44 -0.60 -24.62 31.26
CA SER A 44 -0.62 -23.43 30.44
C SER A 44 -0.29 -23.90 29.04
N VAL A 45 -1.32 -24.06 28.21
CA VAL A 45 -1.17 -23.76 26.80
C VAL A 45 -0.66 -22.33 26.85
N GLU A 46 0.64 -22.16 26.70
CA GLU A 46 1.15 -20.98 26.06
C GLU A 46 0.37 -20.94 24.75
N GLU A 47 -0.77 -20.27 24.79
CA GLU A 47 -1.35 -19.58 23.67
C GLU A 47 -0.24 -18.61 23.29
N SER A 48 0.73 -19.17 22.54
CA SER A 48 1.60 -18.44 21.69
C SER A 48 0.64 -17.47 21.04
N ALA A 49 0.78 -16.20 21.42
CA ALA A 49 0.34 -15.10 20.61
C ALA A 49 1.12 -15.30 19.31
N ALA A 50 0.62 -16.22 18.48
CA ALA A 50 0.89 -16.29 17.08
C ALA A 50 0.49 -14.89 16.65
N GLN A 51 1.52 -14.06 16.51
CA GLN A 51 1.40 -12.69 16.06
C GLN A 51 0.59 -12.82 14.78
N LEU A 52 -0.72 -12.58 14.88
CA LEU A 52 -1.64 -12.67 13.76
C LEU A 52 -1.14 -11.60 12.82
N GLN A 53 -0.31 -12.01 11.86
CA GLN A 53 0.21 -11.09 10.87
C GLN A 53 -1.02 -10.43 10.26
N PRO A 54 -1.08 -9.08 10.25
CA PRO A 54 -2.26 -8.39 9.78
C PRO A 54 -2.61 -8.92 8.39
N THR A 55 -3.69 -9.69 8.33
CA THR A 55 -4.12 -10.35 7.10
C THR A 55 -4.89 -9.32 6.31
N LEU A 56 -4.51 -9.14 5.05
CA LEU A 56 -5.20 -8.27 4.11
C LEU A 56 -6.34 -9.06 3.46
N GLU A 57 -7.59 -8.71 3.80
CA GLU A 57 -8.77 -9.23 3.11
C GLU A 57 -9.35 -8.16 2.20
N ILE A 58 -9.71 -8.55 0.98
CA ILE A 58 -10.31 -7.65 -0.02
C ILE A 58 -11.64 -8.24 -0.46
N ASN A 59 -12.72 -7.48 -0.29
CA ASN A 59 -14.07 -7.85 -0.72
C ASN A 59 -14.64 -6.82 -1.70
N ARG A 60 -15.62 -7.23 -2.51
CA ARG A 60 -16.32 -6.36 -3.47
C ARG A 60 -17.84 -6.44 -3.24
N PRO A 61 -18.38 -5.70 -2.25
CA PRO A 61 -19.79 -5.76 -1.91
C PRO A 61 -20.70 -5.14 -2.98
N ALA A 62 -20.19 -4.22 -3.79
CA ALA A 62 -20.90 -3.62 -4.91
C ALA A 62 -19.96 -3.32 -6.08
N GLN A 63 -20.50 -2.99 -7.25
CA GLN A 63 -19.74 -2.80 -8.48
C GLN A 63 -18.62 -1.74 -8.35
N ASN A 64 -18.92 -0.63 -7.66
CA ASN A 64 -18.03 0.53 -7.51
C ASN A 64 -17.48 0.68 -6.07
N GLU A 65 -17.47 -0.42 -5.32
CA GLU A 65 -17.10 -0.42 -3.90
C GLU A 65 -16.20 -1.62 -3.60
N ILE A 66 -15.12 -1.35 -2.88
CA ILE A 66 -14.22 -2.38 -2.34
C ILE A 66 -14.13 -2.15 -0.84
N THR A 67 -14.18 -3.22 -0.06
CA THR A 67 -13.81 -3.16 1.36
C THR A 67 -12.46 -3.85 1.54
N MET A 68 -11.62 -3.23 2.37
CA MET A 68 -10.30 -3.72 2.72
C MET A 68 -10.23 -3.90 4.23
N THR A 69 -9.91 -5.11 4.69
CA THR A 69 -9.74 -5.41 6.11
C THR A 69 -8.27 -5.69 6.38
N ILE A 70 -7.66 -4.96 7.31
CA ILE A 70 -6.28 -5.15 7.76
C ILE A 70 -6.31 -5.22 9.29
N GLY A 71 -5.86 -6.33 9.87
CA GLY A 71 -5.82 -6.48 11.33
C GLY A 71 -7.19 -6.32 12.01
N GLY A 72 -8.28 -6.76 11.34
CA GLY A 72 -9.64 -6.64 11.85
C GLY A 72 -10.32 -5.29 11.65
N GLN A 73 -9.62 -4.27 11.11
CA GLN A 73 -10.21 -2.98 10.77
C GLN A 73 -10.64 -2.96 9.30
N THR A 74 -11.95 -2.80 9.06
CA THR A 74 -12.53 -2.74 7.71
C THR A 74 -12.71 -1.30 7.25
N VAL A 75 -12.13 -0.97 6.11
CA VAL A 75 -12.27 0.33 5.43
C VAL A 75 -13.04 0.14 4.13
N ALA A 76 -14.11 0.91 3.93
CA ALA A 76 -14.82 0.98 2.66
C ALA A 76 -14.16 2.03 1.75
N LEU A 77 -13.84 1.63 0.53
CA LEU A 77 -13.21 2.48 -0.49
C LEU A 77 -14.20 2.72 -1.64
N ARG A 78 -14.43 4.00 -1.94
CA ARG A 78 -15.22 4.44 -3.10
C ARG A 78 -14.34 4.55 -4.35
N ALA A 79 -14.97 4.62 -5.52
CA ALA A 79 -14.28 4.63 -6.81
C ALA A 79 -13.17 5.70 -6.95
N ASP A 80 -13.38 6.92 -6.46
CA ASP A 80 -12.39 8.00 -6.46
C ASP A 80 -11.19 7.68 -5.55
N GLN A 81 -11.46 7.13 -4.38
CA GLN A 81 -10.44 6.71 -3.40
C GLN A 81 -9.65 5.50 -3.90
N ILE A 82 -10.30 4.57 -4.61
CA ILE A 82 -9.64 3.45 -5.28
C ILE A 82 -8.66 3.98 -6.34
N GLY A 83 -9.07 4.97 -7.16
CA GLY A 83 -8.19 5.58 -8.14
C GLY A 83 -6.92 6.16 -7.51
N LYS A 84 -7.07 6.94 -6.43
CA LYS A 84 -5.94 7.51 -5.70
C LYS A 84 -5.06 6.44 -5.03
N LEU A 85 -5.67 5.41 -4.43
CA LEU A 85 -4.93 4.31 -3.84
C LEU A 85 -4.09 3.57 -4.88
N ILE A 86 -4.66 3.29 -6.06
CA ILE A 86 -3.94 2.66 -7.18
C ILE A 86 -2.76 3.53 -7.60
N GLU A 87 -2.93 4.85 -7.70
CA GLU A 87 -1.84 5.76 -8.05
C GLU A 87 -0.71 5.71 -7.02
N GLU A 88 -1.01 5.86 -5.73
CA GLU A 88 -0.01 5.82 -4.65
C GLU A 88 0.69 4.47 -4.58
N LEU A 89 -0.06 3.36 -4.65
CA LEU A 89 0.51 2.01 -4.66
C LEU A 89 1.35 1.76 -5.91
N SER A 90 0.97 2.30 -7.07
CA SER A 90 1.74 2.19 -8.31
C SER A 90 3.06 2.95 -8.19
N ASN A 91 3.05 4.16 -7.65
CA ASN A 91 4.26 4.95 -7.39
C ASN A 91 5.19 4.26 -6.40
N ALA A 92 4.64 3.76 -5.29
CA ALA A 92 5.38 3.00 -4.29
C ALA A 92 5.93 1.69 -4.87
N ARG A 93 5.18 0.98 -5.71
CA ARG A 93 5.64 -0.25 -6.35
C ARG A 93 6.71 0.01 -7.40
N ALA A 94 6.60 1.11 -8.16
CA ALA A 94 7.59 1.49 -9.15
C ALA A 94 8.96 1.82 -8.53
N SER A 95 8.99 2.31 -7.29
CA SER A 95 10.24 2.55 -6.56
C SER A 95 10.84 1.28 -5.95
N MET A 96 10.05 0.22 -5.80
CA MET A 96 10.50 -1.09 -5.32
C MET A 96 10.97 -1.94 -6.51
N THR A 97 12.24 -1.86 -6.91
CA THR A 97 12.83 -2.58 -8.05
C THR A 97 12.60 -4.10 -7.97
N PRO A 98 11.58 -4.68 -8.64
CA PRO A 98 11.31 -6.10 -8.56
C PRO A 98 12.08 -6.81 -9.66
N GLU A 99 12.71 -7.94 -9.31
CA GLU A 99 13.33 -8.78 -10.34
C GLU A 99 12.25 -9.34 -11.28
N PRO A 100 12.47 -9.34 -12.61
CA PRO A 100 11.54 -9.94 -13.55
C PRO A 100 11.27 -11.39 -13.17
N PRO A 101 10.01 -11.82 -13.07
CA PRO A 101 9.72 -13.20 -12.74
C PRO A 101 10.27 -14.11 -13.86
N PRO A 102 10.92 -15.24 -13.52
CA PRO A 102 11.56 -16.13 -14.51
C PRO A 102 10.55 -16.84 -15.44
N GLY A 103 9.25 -16.66 -15.18
CA GLY A 103 8.13 -17.11 -15.98
C GLY A 103 6.82 -16.57 -15.42
N ILE A 104 5.69 -16.90 -16.03
CA ILE A 104 4.37 -16.54 -15.50
C ILE A 104 3.85 -17.72 -14.66
N PRO A 105 3.72 -17.58 -13.32
CA PRO A 105 3.12 -18.58 -12.46
C PRO A 105 1.76 -19.11 -12.96
N PRO A 106 1.50 -20.43 -12.85
CA PRO A 106 0.18 -21.00 -13.11
C PRO A 106 -0.87 -20.39 -12.19
N GLY A 107 -2.02 -20.00 -12.74
CA GLY A 107 -3.14 -19.45 -11.95
C GLY A 107 -3.10 -17.94 -11.68
N TRP A 108 -2.10 -17.22 -12.21
CA TRP A 108 -2.06 -15.77 -12.09
C TRP A 108 -3.22 -15.13 -12.87
N ARG A 109 -4.12 -14.43 -12.16
CA ARG A 109 -5.31 -13.78 -12.75
C ARG A 109 -4.94 -12.38 -13.26
N PHE A 110 -4.61 -12.26 -14.54
CA PHE A 110 -4.47 -10.96 -15.18
C PHE A 110 -5.82 -10.43 -15.67
N VAL A 111 -6.08 -9.14 -15.43
CA VAL A 111 -7.10 -8.41 -16.19
C VAL A 111 -6.46 -8.04 -17.53
N SER A 112 -6.48 -8.96 -18.50
CA SER A 112 -5.88 -8.70 -19.80
C SER A 112 -6.71 -7.68 -20.60
N THR A 113 -6.04 -6.68 -21.16
CA THR A 113 -6.65 -5.80 -22.17
C THR A 113 -6.36 -6.35 -23.55
N ARG A 114 -7.39 -6.86 -24.22
CA ARG A 114 -7.25 -7.29 -25.62
C ARG A 114 -7.16 -6.07 -26.54
N ASN A 115 -6.14 -6.06 -27.41
CA ASN A 115 -5.89 -4.99 -28.38
C ASN A 115 -5.91 -3.59 -27.73
N PRO A 116 -4.97 -3.30 -26.80
CA PRO A 116 -4.95 -2.03 -26.09
C PRO A 116 -4.76 -0.86 -27.07
N VAL A 117 -5.36 0.29 -26.73
CA VAL A 117 -5.05 1.55 -27.41
C VAL A 117 -3.65 1.98 -26.99
N MET A 118 -2.81 2.35 -27.95
CA MET A 118 -1.42 2.69 -27.71
C MET A 118 -1.05 4.03 -28.35
N ALA A 119 -0.12 4.74 -27.72
CA ALA A 119 0.54 5.91 -28.26
C ALA A 119 2.05 5.82 -28.01
N VAL A 120 2.86 6.29 -28.95
CA VAL A 120 4.33 6.29 -28.82
C VAL A 120 4.85 7.70 -29.06
N GLN A 121 5.77 8.13 -28.20
CA GLN A 121 6.51 9.37 -28.33
C GLN A 121 8.02 9.11 -28.33
N LYS A 122 8.73 9.71 -29.30
CA LYS A 122 10.19 9.70 -29.33
C LYS A 122 10.73 10.80 -28.42
N GLN A 123 11.70 10.44 -27.58
CA GLN A 123 12.41 11.36 -26.70
C GLN A 123 13.70 11.86 -27.39
N SER A 124 14.20 13.02 -26.94
CA SER A 124 15.41 13.64 -27.49
C SER A 124 16.68 12.80 -27.29
N ASN A 125 16.73 12.02 -26.20
CA ASN A 125 17.81 11.08 -25.89
C ASN A 125 17.76 9.79 -26.72
N GLY A 126 16.78 9.64 -27.61
CA GLY A 126 16.61 8.44 -28.43
C GLY A 126 15.66 7.40 -27.85
N ASP A 127 15.18 7.55 -26.62
CA ASP A 127 14.22 6.65 -26.00
C ASP A 127 12.83 6.74 -26.66
N ARG A 128 11.97 5.77 -26.35
CA ARG A 128 10.55 5.74 -26.71
C ARG A 128 9.71 5.66 -25.45
N LEU A 129 8.83 6.62 -25.26
CA LEU A 129 7.72 6.49 -24.31
C LEU A 129 6.56 5.82 -25.05
N LEU A 130 6.22 4.59 -24.66
CA LEU A 130 5.01 3.89 -25.06
C LEU A 130 3.98 4.06 -23.94
N VAL A 131 2.77 4.49 -24.27
CA VAL A 131 1.64 4.51 -23.34
C VAL A 131 0.59 3.53 -23.85
N MET A 132 0.15 2.62 -22.99
CA MET A 132 -0.88 1.62 -23.31
C MET A 132 -2.09 1.81 -22.39
N ARG A 133 -3.30 1.79 -22.95
CA ARG A 133 -4.53 1.80 -22.14
C ARG A 133 -4.82 0.39 -21.62
N HIS A 134 -4.83 0.24 -20.30
CA HIS A 134 -5.20 -0.95 -19.56
C HIS A 134 -6.60 -0.79 -18.92
N THR A 135 -7.47 -1.80 -19.03
CA THR A 135 -8.86 -1.76 -18.54
C THR A 135 -8.99 -1.59 -17.03
N GLY A 136 -8.01 -2.06 -16.26
CA GLY A 136 -7.96 -1.89 -14.80
C GLY A 136 -7.07 -0.76 -14.28
N HIS A 137 -6.14 -0.23 -15.08
CA HIS A 137 -5.11 0.72 -14.61
C HIS A 137 -5.14 2.06 -15.36
N GLY A 138 -6.03 2.25 -16.33
CA GLY A 138 -6.08 3.47 -17.13
C GLY A 138 -4.94 3.54 -18.15
N TRP A 139 -4.22 4.66 -18.22
CA TRP A 139 -3.07 4.82 -19.12
C TRP A 139 -1.79 4.43 -18.38
N VAL A 140 -1.07 3.43 -18.89
CA VAL A 140 0.17 2.92 -18.29
C VAL A 140 1.37 3.28 -19.18
N PRO A 141 2.34 4.08 -18.68
CA PRO A 141 3.52 4.46 -19.44
C PRO A 141 4.68 3.45 -19.29
N PHE A 142 5.44 3.28 -20.36
CA PHE A 142 6.67 2.48 -20.42
C PHE A 142 7.72 3.25 -21.21
N THR A 143 8.92 3.38 -20.67
CA THR A 143 10.06 3.99 -21.39
C THR A 143 11.01 2.89 -21.84
N PHE A 144 11.33 2.88 -23.13
CA PHE A 144 12.26 1.92 -23.73
C PHE A 144 13.45 2.63 -24.34
N SER A 145 14.65 2.13 -24.02
CA SER A 145 15.86 2.47 -24.75
C SER A 145 15.81 1.89 -26.18
N PRO A 146 16.60 2.42 -27.13
CA PRO A 146 16.68 1.87 -28.48
C PRO A 146 16.93 0.36 -28.53
N ASP A 147 17.85 -0.15 -27.71
CA ASP A 147 18.19 -1.58 -27.66
C ASP A 147 17.02 -2.43 -27.13
N MET A 148 16.33 -1.96 -26.08
CA MET A 148 15.14 -2.64 -25.56
C MET A 148 13.99 -2.68 -26.56
N VAL A 149 13.82 -1.65 -27.40
CA VAL A 149 12.82 -1.66 -28.47
C VAL A 149 13.13 -2.78 -29.48
N ILE A 150 14.40 -2.94 -29.86
CA ILE A 150 14.83 -4.00 -30.78
C ILE A 150 14.56 -5.37 -30.16
N GLN A 151 14.95 -5.57 -28.90
CA GLN A 151 14.71 -6.81 -28.18
C GLN A 151 13.21 -7.15 -28.09
N LEU A 152 12.37 -6.17 -27.75
CA LEU A 152 10.91 -6.33 -27.70
C LEU A 152 10.34 -6.75 -29.07
N TYR A 153 10.76 -6.10 -30.15
CA TYR A 153 10.35 -6.48 -31.50
C TYR A 153 10.73 -7.93 -31.82
N MET A 154 11.96 -8.35 -31.49
CA MET A 154 12.39 -9.72 -31.73
C MET A 154 11.53 -10.73 -30.95
N MET A 155 11.23 -10.46 -29.67
CA MET A 155 10.38 -11.34 -28.86
C MET A 155 8.94 -11.44 -29.38
N LEU A 156 8.40 -10.37 -29.95
CA LEU A 156 7.03 -10.34 -30.48
C LEU A 156 6.88 -10.95 -31.88
N THR A 157 7.98 -11.06 -32.64
CA THR A 157 7.96 -11.48 -34.05
C THR A 157 8.61 -12.83 -34.31
N LYS A 158 9.46 -13.31 -33.40
CA LYS A 158 10.09 -14.62 -33.47
C LYS A 158 9.49 -15.52 -32.39
N GLY A 159 8.46 -16.26 -32.76
CA GLY A 159 7.93 -17.42 -32.03
C GLY A 159 8.32 -18.72 -32.70
#